data_AF-A0A7G8E8I5-F1
#
_entry.id   AF-A0A7G8E8I5-F1
#
_cell.length_a   1.000
_cell.length_b   1.000
_cell.length_c   1.000
_cell.angle_alpha   90.00
_cell.angle_beta   90.00
_cell.angle_gamma   90.00
#
_symmetry.space_group_name_H-M   'P 1'
#
loop_
_entity.id
_entity.type
_entity.pdbx_description
1 polymer ?
#
loop_
_entity_poly.entity_id
_entity_poly.type
_entity_poly.pdbx_seq_one_letter_code
_entity_poly.pdbx_strand_id
1 'polypeptide(L)'
;MLWIQWREPLLQLLLTPWLLLPLLAIGFGLVLCLLPWSLPWPWRALLFATVVLLSSGIYSPVATDLMSRWLTAQQPDAVVTASHRSIPLAVLLGRGPQIPQATTAEAARQLHSNAVAAVYVSGDQPSTAQRLLRLGVPPERVAGDSCSRTTWENDTNTSLWLQRHHPGAAVLLITDPWQQPRAA
;
A
#
# COMPACT_ATOMS: atom_id res chain seq x y z
N MET A 1 -16.96 -8.08 -19.26
CA MET A 1 -16.41 -6.71 -19.42
C MET A 1 -16.99 -5.70 -18.43
N LEU A 2 -18.29 -5.73 -18.10
CA LEU A 2 -18.92 -4.80 -17.13
C LEU A 2 -18.26 -4.77 -15.73
N TRP A 3 -17.78 -5.91 -15.21
CA TRP A 3 -17.10 -5.97 -13.90
C TRP A 3 -15.85 -5.09 -13.81
N ILE A 4 -15.07 -4.96 -14.90
CA ILE A 4 -13.84 -4.16 -14.91
C ILE A 4 -14.17 -2.67 -14.81
N GLN A 5 -15.25 -2.23 -15.48
CA GLN A 5 -15.69 -0.83 -15.45
C GLN A 5 -16.20 -0.40 -14.07
N TRP A 6 -16.80 -1.31 -13.30
CA TRP A 6 -17.30 -1.02 -11.95
C TRP A 6 -16.27 -1.27 -10.85
N ARG A 7 -15.24 -2.09 -11.10
CA ARG A 7 -14.20 -2.42 -10.12
C ARG A 7 -13.47 -1.18 -9.61
N GLU A 8 -13.01 -0.32 -10.51
CA GLU A 8 -12.23 0.87 -10.14
C GLU A 8 -13.02 1.89 -9.31
N PRO A 9 -14.25 2.29 -9.68
CA PRO A 9 -15.06 3.19 -8.86
C PRO A 9 -15.50 2.55 -7.54
N LEU A 10 -15.76 1.23 -7.51
CA LEU A 10 -16.08 0.53 -6.25
C LEU A 10 -14.87 0.50 -5.29
N LEU A 11 -13.67 0.24 -5.82
CA LEU A 11 -12.44 0.32 -5.02
C LEU A 11 -12.17 1.76 -4.58
N GLN A 12 -12.35 2.76 -5.45
CA GLN A 12 -12.23 4.15 -5.02
C GLN A 12 -13.22 4.47 -3.91
N LEU A 13 -14.46 4.01 -4.00
CA LEU A 13 -15.46 4.22 -2.95
C LEU A 13 -15.04 3.57 -1.62
N LEU A 14 -14.60 2.30 -1.66
CA LEU A 14 -14.20 1.52 -0.48
C LEU A 14 -12.92 2.05 0.19
N LEU A 15 -11.97 2.55 -0.60
CA LEU A 15 -10.65 2.93 -0.14
C LEU A 15 -10.54 4.44 0.15
N THR A 16 -11.61 5.21 -0.11
CA THR A 16 -11.62 6.65 0.09
C THR A 16 -12.55 7.04 1.26
N PRO A 17 -11.99 7.33 2.45
CA PRO A 17 -12.79 7.53 3.67
C PRO A 17 -13.83 8.65 3.56
N TRP A 18 -13.51 9.74 2.86
CA TRP A 18 -14.44 10.87 2.67
C TRP A 18 -15.62 10.56 1.75
N LEU A 19 -15.56 9.48 0.97
CA LEU A 19 -16.69 8.97 0.16
C LEU A 19 -17.46 7.88 0.91
N LEU A 20 -16.76 6.97 1.59
CA LEU A 20 -17.40 5.84 2.26
C LEU A 20 -18.17 6.26 3.52
N LEU A 21 -17.59 7.11 4.36
CA LEU A 21 -18.20 7.52 5.64
C LEU A 21 -19.56 8.21 5.47
N PRO A 22 -19.77 9.17 4.55
CA PRO A 22 -21.10 9.76 4.34
C PRO A 22 -22.09 8.74 3.77
N LEU A 23 -21.67 7.81 2.91
CA LEU A 23 -22.56 6.76 2.39
C LEU A 23 -22.99 5.77 3.45
N LEU A 24 -22.07 5.36 4.33
CA LEU A 24 -22.39 4.54 5.51
C LEU A 24 -23.33 5.28 6.45
N ALA A 25 -23.10 6.57 6.71
CA ALA A 25 -23.98 7.39 7.53
C ALA A 25 -25.40 7.48 6.93
N ILE A 26 -25.53 7.72 5.62
CA ILE A 26 -26.84 7.79 4.94
C ILE A 26 -27.53 6.42 4.95
N GLY A 27 -26.81 5.35 4.59
CA GLY A 27 -27.36 3.99 4.55
C GLY A 27 -27.80 3.51 5.92
N PHE A 28 -26.98 3.69 6.95
CA PHE A 28 -27.31 3.30 8.31
C PHE A 28 -28.41 4.16 8.91
N GLY A 29 -28.43 5.46 8.58
CA GLY A 29 -29.54 6.36 8.94
C GLY A 29 -30.87 5.91 8.35
N LEU A 30 -30.90 5.50 7.08
CA LEU A 30 -32.08 4.94 6.42
C LEU A 30 -32.55 3.64 7.10
N VAL A 31 -31.64 2.73 7.42
CA VAL A 31 -31.96 1.48 8.14
C VAL A 31 -32.54 1.78 9.53
N LEU A 32 -32.00 2.77 10.25
CA LEU A 32 -32.52 3.18 11.56
C LEU A 32 -33.88 3.88 11.49
N CYS A 33 -34.19 4.57 10.40
CA CYS A 33 -35.52 5.12 10.13
C CYS A 33 -36.55 4.03 9.79
N LEU A 34 -36.10 2.96 9.13
CA LEU A 34 -36.93 1.80 8.76
C LEU A 34 -37.06 0.76 9.88
N LEU A 35 -36.25 0.84 10.94
CA LEU A 35 -36.32 -0.06 12.09
C LEU A 35 -37.66 0.10 12.82
N PRO A 36 -38.37 -1.01 13.15
CA PRO A 36 -39.66 -0.94 13.84
C PRO A 36 -39.58 -0.10 15.11
N TRP A 37 -40.67 0.62 15.41
CA TRP A 37 -40.79 1.66 16.44
C TRP A 37 -40.49 1.19 17.88
N SER A 38 -40.17 -0.09 18.08
CA SER A 38 -39.87 -0.71 19.38
C SER A 38 -38.57 -0.20 20.02
N LEU A 39 -37.62 0.34 19.25
CA LEU A 39 -36.38 0.88 19.79
C LEU A 39 -36.47 2.41 20.03
N PRO A 40 -36.27 2.92 21.26
CA PRO A 40 -36.33 4.35 21.55
C PRO A 40 -35.25 5.16 20.81
N TRP A 41 -35.54 6.41 20.48
CA TRP A 41 -34.63 7.33 19.80
C TRP A 41 -33.22 7.46 20.42
N PRO A 42 -33.02 7.52 21.75
CA PRO A 42 -31.67 7.61 22.32
C PRO A 42 -30.80 6.38 21.99
N TRP A 43 -31.39 5.19 21.95
CA TRP A 43 -30.67 3.95 21.59
C TRP A 43 -30.34 3.89 20.10
N ARG A 44 -31.24 4.40 19.23
CA ARG A 44 -30.97 4.55 17.80
C ARG A 44 -29.82 5.53 17.55
N ALA A 45 -29.81 6.66 18.25
CA ALA A 45 -28.75 7.65 18.15
C ALA A 45 -27.41 7.10 18.66
N LEU A 46 -27.42 6.35 19.77
CA LEU A 46 -26.23 5.69 20.31
C LEU A 46 -25.68 4.65 19.32
N LEU A 47 -26.54 3.81 18.73
CA LEU A 47 -26.13 2.82 17.72
C LEU A 47 -25.54 3.51 16.49
N PHE A 48 -26.18 4.57 15.99
CA PHE A 48 -25.68 5.36 14.88
C PHE A 48 -24.29 5.95 15.18
N ALA A 49 -24.15 6.63 16.31
CA ALA A 49 -22.89 7.22 16.73
C ALA A 49 -21.79 6.16 16.90
N THR A 50 -22.13 5.01 17.48
CA THR A 50 -21.19 3.89 17.67
C THR A 50 -20.72 3.33 16.34
N VAL A 51 -21.63 3.12 15.38
CA VAL A 51 -21.27 2.62 14.04
C VAL A 51 -20.39 3.63 13.30
N VAL A 52 -20.73 4.92 13.31
CA VAL A 52 -19.92 5.98 12.69
C VAL A 52 -18.53 6.07 13.34
N LEU A 53 -18.44 5.98 14.67
CA LEU A 53 -17.18 5.98 15.41
C LEU A 53 -16.32 4.75 15.09
N LEU A 54 -16.90 3.56 15.11
CA LEU A 54 -16.19 2.32 14.75
C LEU A 54 -15.70 2.34 13.30
N SER A 55 -16.55 2.81 12.37
CA SER A 55 -16.20 2.97 10.95
C SER A 55 -15.04 3.94 10.78
N SER A 56 -15.07 5.07 11.50
CA SER A 56 -14.00 6.07 11.48
C SER A 56 -12.71 5.53 12.10
N GLY A 57 -12.82 4.67 13.11
CA GLY A 57 -11.69 3.97 13.73
C GLY A 57 -10.90 3.14 12.73
N ILE A 58 -11.55 2.45 11.79
CA ILE A 58 -10.90 1.65 10.74
C ILE A 58 -9.99 2.51 9.84
N TYR A 59 -10.36 3.77 9.62
CA TYR A 59 -9.58 4.74 8.82
C TYR A 59 -8.59 5.57 9.65
N SER A 60 -8.45 5.28 10.94
CA SER A 60 -7.51 6.00 11.80
C SER A 60 -6.05 5.61 11.51
N PRO A 61 -5.10 6.50 11.83
CA PRO A 61 -3.67 6.16 11.78
C PRO A 61 -3.31 4.94 12.63
N VAL A 62 -4.01 4.75 13.75
CA VAL A 62 -3.80 3.62 14.68
C VAL A 62 -4.25 2.30 14.05
N ALA A 63 -5.42 2.26 13.42
CA ALA A 63 -5.90 1.07 12.73
C ALA A 63 -5.00 0.70 11.54
N THR A 64 -4.52 1.70 10.80
CA THR A 64 -3.54 1.50 9.73
C THR A 64 -2.26 0.86 10.28
N ASP A 65 -1.68 1.39 11.36
CA ASP A 65 -0.47 0.84 11.98
C ASP A 65 -0.67 -0.60 12.49
N LEU A 66 -1.79 -0.87 13.16
CA LEU A 66 -2.13 -2.23 13.63
C LEU A 66 -2.26 -3.22 12.47
N MET A 67 -2.96 -2.82 11.39
CA MET A 67 -3.12 -3.65 10.20
C MET A 67 -1.77 -3.90 9.50
N SER A 68 -0.92 -2.86 9.40
CA SER A 68 0.43 -2.99 8.86
C SER A 68 1.26 -3.98 9.66
N ARG A 69 1.29 -3.88 11.00
CA ARG A 69 2.02 -4.82 11.86
C ARG A 69 1.52 -6.26 11.71
N TRP A 70 0.19 -6.44 11.66
CA TRP A 70 -0.40 -7.76 11.45
C TRP A 70 -0.04 -8.35 10.09
N LEU A 71 -0.08 -7.55 9.01
CA LEU A 71 0.33 -7.97 7.66
C LEU A 71 1.82 -8.32 7.60
N THR A 72 2.68 -7.53 8.24
CA THR A 72 4.12 -7.82 8.32
C THR A 72 4.37 -9.13 9.05
N ALA A 73 3.61 -9.43 10.10
CA ALA A 73 3.71 -10.71 10.82
C ALA A 73 3.24 -11.92 9.99
N GLN A 74 2.43 -11.71 8.95
CA GLN A 74 1.93 -12.74 8.05
C GLN A 74 2.85 -12.98 6.84
N GLN A 75 3.88 -12.16 6.63
CA GLN A 75 4.84 -12.42 5.57
C GLN A 75 5.61 -13.70 5.89
N PRO A 76 5.63 -14.71 5.00
CA PRO A 76 6.41 -15.91 5.22
C PRO A 76 7.88 -15.51 5.40
N ASP A 77 8.53 -16.08 6.42
CA ASP A 77 9.97 -15.95 6.59
C ASP A 77 10.63 -16.33 5.26
N ALA A 78 11.41 -15.40 4.69
CA ALA A 78 12.10 -15.58 3.42
C ALA A 78 13.13 -16.72 3.40
N VAL A 79 13.15 -17.56 4.45
CA VAL A 79 14.12 -18.62 4.71
C VAL A 79 13.77 -19.92 3.97
N VAL A 80 12.53 -20.14 3.51
CA VAL A 80 12.13 -21.42 2.89
C VAL A 80 12.06 -21.33 1.35
N THR A 81 13.21 -21.11 0.70
CA THR A 81 13.64 -21.86 -0.52
C THR A 81 15.10 -21.51 -0.86
N ALA A 82 16.01 -21.87 0.04
CA ALA A 82 17.44 -21.86 -0.23
C ALA A 82 17.82 -23.10 -1.07
N SER A 83 17.48 -23.07 -2.36
CA SER A 83 18.05 -23.95 -3.37
C SER A 83 18.37 -23.07 -4.58
N HIS A 84 19.59 -22.52 -4.62
CA HIS A 84 20.14 -21.70 -5.72
C HIS A 84 19.32 -20.46 -6.14
N ARG A 85 18.77 -19.68 -5.20
CA ARG A 85 18.19 -18.36 -5.55
C ARG A 85 19.25 -17.27 -5.55
N SER A 86 19.41 -16.61 -6.70
CA SER A 86 20.03 -15.29 -6.79
C SER A 86 19.36 -14.37 -5.77
N ILE A 87 20.17 -13.59 -5.02
CA ILE A 87 19.66 -12.62 -4.06
C ILE A 87 18.66 -11.71 -4.80
N PRO A 88 17.40 -11.61 -4.34
CA PRO A 88 16.38 -10.88 -5.07
C PRO A 88 16.74 -9.40 -5.15
N LEU A 89 16.24 -8.75 -6.19
CA LEU A 89 16.32 -7.31 -6.33
C LEU A 89 15.04 -6.67 -5.79
N ALA A 90 15.18 -5.66 -4.94
CA ALA A 90 14.03 -4.90 -4.48
C ALA A 90 13.55 -3.95 -5.58
N VAL A 91 12.24 -3.92 -5.80
CA VAL A 91 11.59 -2.91 -6.63
C VAL A 91 10.65 -2.13 -5.75
N LEU A 92 10.87 -0.83 -5.66
CA LEU A 92 10.06 0.11 -4.91
C LEU A 92 9.27 0.98 -5.88
N LEU A 93 7.99 0.66 -6.05
CA LEU A 93 7.08 1.45 -6.86
C LEU A 93 6.50 2.56 -5.99
N GLY A 94 6.87 3.80 -6.29
CA GLY A 94 6.47 4.98 -5.55
C GLY A 94 5.67 5.98 -6.34
N ARG A 95 4.94 6.80 -5.59
CA ARG A 95 4.37 8.05 -6.05
C ARG A 95 4.49 9.09 -4.93
N GLY A 96 5.25 10.13 -5.19
CA GLY A 96 5.37 11.33 -4.37
C GLY A 96 5.95 11.12 -2.97
N PRO A 97 5.91 12.18 -2.13
CA PRO A 97 6.24 12.08 -0.70
C PRO A 97 5.28 11.17 0.09
N GLN A 98 4.30 10.59 -0.59
CA GLN A 98 3.20 9.78 -0.08
C GLN A 98 3.60 8.30 0.09
N ILE A 99 4.77 7.85 -0.40
CA ILE A 99 5.30 6.55 0.05
C ILE A 99 5.45 6.59 1.59
N PRO A 100 4.87 5.62 2.31
CA PRO A 100 5.02 5.55 3.75
C PRO A 100 6.50 5.47 4.18
N GLN A 101 6.83 6.17 5.28
CA GLN A 101 8.13 6.02 5.94
C GLN A 101 8.43 4.55 6.26
N ALA A 102 7.40 3.78 6.63
CA ALA A 102 7.49 2.35 6.91
C ALA A 102 8.01 1.55 5.71
N THR A 103 7.45 1.77 4.52
CA THR A 103 7.87 1.09 3.28
C THR A 103 9.31 1.44 2.89
N THR A 104 9.71 2.70 3.10
CA THR A 104 11.11 3.11 2.85
C THR A 104 12.07 2.51 3.87
N ALA A 105 11.69 2.49 5.15
CA ALA A 105 12.47 1.88 6.22
C ALA A 105 12.62 0.37 6.02
N GLU A 106 11.57 -0.30 5.54
CA GLU A 106 11.59 -1.70 5.18
C GLU A 106 12.58 -1.99 4.05
N ALA A 107 12.52 -1.21 2.97
CA ALA A 107 13.49 -1.34 1.87
C ALA A 107 14.94 -1.13 2.37
N ALA A 108 15.18 -0.13 3.23
CA ALA A 108 16.49 0.08 3.85
C ALA A 108 16.93 -1.12 4.72
N ARG A 109 16.02 -1.70 5.51
CA ARG A 109 16.28 -2.89 6.34
C ARG A 109 16.68 -4.10 5.49
N GLN A 110 15.97 -4.35 4.39
CA GLN A 110 16.28 -5.43 3.45
C GLN A 110 17.66 -5.24 2.79
N LEU A 111 18.01 -4.00 2.44
CA LEU A 111 19.32 -3.67 1.88
C LEU A 111 20.46 -3.86 2.91
N HIS A 112 20.30 -3.36 4.13
CA HIS A 112 21.30 -3.49 5.20
C HIS A 112 21.53 -4.95 5.63
N SER A 113 20.49 -5.78 5.59
CA SER A 113 20.59 -7.21 5.89
C SER A 113 21.11 -8.05 4.71
N ASN A 114 21.42 -7.43 3.58
CA ASN A 114 21.79 -8.09 2.32
C ASN A 114 20.76 -9.14 1.83
N ALA A 115 19.51 -9.01 2.30
CA ALA A 115 18.39 -9.82 1.82
C ALA A 115 17.98 -9.44 0.39
N VAL A 116 18.31 -8.23 -0.05
CA VAL A 116 18.17 -7.79 -1.45
C VAL A 116 19.48 -7.18 -1.96
N ALA A 117 19.77 -7.34 -3.25
CA ALA A 117 21.05 -6.88 -3.83
C ALA A 117 21.08 -5.36 -4.03
N ALA A 118 20.04 -4.80 -4.65
CA ALA A 118 19.86 -3.38 -4.89
C ALA A 118 18.37 -3.04 -4.90
N VAL A 119 18.04 -1.74 -4.96
CA VAL A 119 16.68 -1.25 -5.06
C VAL A 119 16.51 -0.36 -6.29
N TYR A 120 15.42 -0.56 -7.02
CA TYR A 120 14.96 0.38 -8.04
C TYR A 120 13.78 1.19 -7.49
N VAL A 121 13.88 2.52 -7.50
CA VAL A 121 12.83 3.44 -7.04
C VAL A 121 12.19 4.09 -8.25
N SER A 122 10.92 3.78 -8.51
CA SER A 122 10.15 4.43 -9.59
C SER A 122 9.17 5.44 -9.01
N GLY A 123 9.02 6.61 -9.64
CA GLY A 123 8.02 7.60 -9.25
C GLY A 123 8.21 8.97 -9.89
N ASP A 124 7.43 9.95 -9.42
CA ASP A 124 7.40 11.32 -9.96
C ASP A 124 8.33 12.30 -9.23
N GLN A 125 9.00 11.85 -8.16
CA GLN A 125 9.91 12.65 -7.35
C GLN A 125 11.07 11.82 -6.79
N PRO A 126 12.25 12.43 -6.58
CA PRO A 126 13.42 11.74 -6.02
C PRO A 126 13.34 11.50 -4.50
N SER A 127 12.23 11.87 -3.84
CA SER A 127 12.09 11.95 -2.39
C SER A 127 12.36 10.61 -1.67
N THR A 128 11.95 9.50 -2.28
CA THR A 128 12.16 8.14 -1.74
C THR A 128 13.62 7.70 -1.86
N ALA A 129 14.26 7.90 -3.01
CA ALA A 129 15.68 7.60 -3.20
C ALA A 129 16.54 8.42 -2.23
N GLN A 130 16.28 9.72 -2.10
CA GLN A 130 16.96 10.57 -1.12
C GLN A 130 16.75 10.13 0.32
N ARG A 131 15.58 9.59 0.66
CA ARG A 131 15.31 9.05 1.99
C ARG A 131 16.11 7.76 2.25
N LEU A 132 16.25 6.87 1.27
CA LEU A 132 17.12 5.69 1.38
C LEU A 132 18.58 6.09 1.64
N LEU A 133 19.09 7.08 0.91
CA LEU A 133 20.44 7.61 1.14
C LEU A 133 20.61 8.18 2.56
N ARG A 134 19.61 8.94 3.05
CA ARG A 134 19.60 9.45 4.44
C ARG A 134 19.55 8.34 5.50
N LEU A 135 19.03 7.17 5.15
CA LEU A 135 19.02 5.99 6.02
C LEU A 135 20.33 5.19 5.97
N GLY A 136 21.34 5.65 5.23
CA GLY A 136 22.66 5.00 5.16
C GLY A 136 22.80 3.97 4.06
N VAL A 137 21.83 3.86 3.14
CA VAL A 137 21.95 2.96 1.99
C VAL A 137 23.03 3.51 1.03
N PRO A 138 24.00 2.69 0.60
CA PRO A 138 25.00 3.11 -0.36
C PRO A 138 24.38 3.51 -1.71
N PRO A 139 24.80 4.63 -2.33
CA PRO A 139 24.21 5.13 -3.57
C PRO A 139 24.31 4.15 -4.74
N GLU A 140 25.36 3.33 -4.79
CA GLU A 140 25.55 2.28 -5.79
C GLU A 140 24.48 1.17 -5.73
N ARG A 141 23.74 1.06 -4.63
CA ARG A 141 22.64 0.11 -4.46
C ARG A 141 21.26 0.72 -4.70
N VAL A 142 21.20 2.00 -5.07
CA VAL A 142 19.96 2.73 -5.34
C VAL A 142 19.94 3.18 -6.79
N ALA A 143 19.07 2.56 -7.58
CA ALA A 143 18.70 3.03 -8.92
C ALA A 143 17.29 3.58 -8.90
N GLY A 144 16.90 4.33 -9.93
CA GLY A 144 15.53 4.81 -10.03
C GLY A 144 15.29 5.82 -11.13
N ASP A 145 14.01 6.16 -11.29
CA ASP A 145 13.53 7.22 -12.15
C ASP A 145 12.66 8.19 -11.33
N SER A 146 12.63 9.46 -11.74
CA SER A 146 11.80 10.51 -11.13
C SER A 146 10.74 11.04 -12.10
N CYS A 147 10.46 10.32 -13.17
CA CYS A 147 9.62 10.79 -14.28
C CYS A 147 8.32 10.00 -14.44
N SER A 148 8.19 8.86 -13.76
CA SER A 148 7.01 8.02 -13.89
C SER A 148 5.82 8.63 -13.12
N ARG A 149 4.75 8.94 -13.86
CA ARG A 149 3.53 9.60 -13.36
C ARG A 149 2.37 8.64 -13.21
N THR A 150 2.43 7.49 -13.88
CA THR A 150 1.39 6.46 -13.88
C THR A 150 1.94 5.11 -13.44
N THR A 151 1.06 4.24 -12.93
CA THR A 151 1.43 2.85 -12.57
C THR A 151 1.97 2.08 -13.78
N TRP A 152 1.47 2.37 -14.98
CA TRP A 152 1.94 1.77 -16.23
C TRP A 152 3.36 2.23 -16.60
N GLU A 153 3.67 3.53 -16.45
CA GLU A 153 5.03 4.04 -16.64
C GLU A 153 5.99 3.45 -15.61
N ASN A 154 5.55 3.34 -14.34
CA ASN A 154 6.35 2.73 -13.28
C ASN A 154 6.75 1.29 -13.66
N ASP A 155 5.77 0.48 -14.09
CA ASP A 155 6.01 -0.91 -14.50
C ASP A 155 6.90 -1.00 -15.74
N THR A 156 6.63 -0.18 -16.75
CA THR A 156 7.40 -0.16 -18.01
C THR A 156 8.86 0.22 -17.77
N ASN A 157 9.12 1.28 -16.99
CA ASN A 157 10.47 1.76 -16.70
C ASN A 157 11.24 0.78 -15.82
N THR A 158 10.59 0.25 -14.79
CA THR A 158 11.15 -0.79 -13.93
C THR A 158 11.52 -2.04 -14.74
N SER A 159 10.61 -2.51 -15.58
CA SER A 159 10.82 -3.70 -16.44
C SER A 159 11.98 -3.49 -17.41
N LEU A 160 12.07 -2.32 -18.05
CA LEU A 160 13.17 -1.98 -18.95
C LEU A 160 14.51 -1.94 -18.22
N TRP A 161 14.55 -1.36 -17.01
CA TRP A 161 15.76 -1.28 -16.23
C TRP A 161 16.21 -2.68 -15.74
N LEU A 162 15.26 -3.51 -15.29
CA LEU A 162 15.50 -4.91 -14.91
C LEU A 162 16.07 -5.72 -16.06
N GLN A 163 15.47 -5.64 -17.25
CA GLN A 163 15.95 -6.37 -18.43
C GLN A 163 17.37 -5.98 -18.83
N ARG A 164 17.74 -4.69 -18.68
CA ARG A 164 19.07 -4.18 -19.05
C ARG A 164 20.16 -4.51 -18.04
N HIS A 165 19.86 -4.46 -16.74
CA HIS A 165 20.88 -4.53 -15.69
C HIS A 165 20.85 -5.84 -14.89
N HIS A 166 19.69 -6.49 -14.81
CA HIS A 166 19.45 -7.66 -13.97
C HIS A 166 18.54 -8.69 -14.66
N PRO A 167 18.89 -9.18 -15.88
CA PRO A 167 18.04 -10.11 -16.62
C PRO A 167 17.82 -11.40 -15.83
N GLY A 168 16.56 -11.78 -15.63
CA GLY A 168 16.17 -13.00 -14.90
C GLY A 168 16.31 -12.93 -13.37
N ALA A 169 16.60 -11.76 -12.80
CA ALA A 169 16.65 -11.60 -11.35
C ALA A 169 15.26 -11.79 -10.72
N ALA A 170 15.22 -12.45 -9.56
CA ALA A 170 14.03 -12.49 -8.74
C ALA A 170 13.72 -11.07 -8.22
N VAL A 171 12.45 -10.67 -8.25
CA VAL A 171 12.02 -9.33 -7.83
C VAL A 171 11.25 -9.44 -6.52
N LEU A 172 11.66 -8.65 -5.52
CA LEU A 172 10.87 -8.37 -4.33
C LEU A 172 10.18 -7.01 -4.51
N LEU A 173 8.87 -7.04 -4.75
CA LEU A 173 8.07 -5.82 -4.84
C LEU A 173 7.77 -5.28 -3.43
N ILE A 174 8.22 -4.06 -3.17
CA ILE A 174 7.92 -3.30 -1.97
C ILE A 174 7.08 -2.10 -2.43
N THR A 175 5.82 -2.03 -2.00
CA THR A 175 4.93 -0.92 -2.39
C THR A 175 3.93 -0.64 -1.27
N ASP A 176 3.20 0.46 -1.39
CA ASP A 176 2.12 0.81 -0.48
C ASP A 176 0.99 -0.25 -0.56
N PRO A 177 0.43 -0.72 0.58
CA PRO A 177 -0.62 -1.74 0.58
C PRO A 177 -1.83 -1.40 -0.29
N TRP A 178 -2.18 -0.12 -0.40
CA TRP A 178 -3.30 0.36 -1.23
C TRP A 178 -3.00 0.25 -2.73
N GLN A 179 -1.73 0.14 -3.11
CA GLN A 179 -1.28 0.01 -4.51
C GLN A 179 -1.00 -1.43 -4.94
N GLN A 180 -0.82 -2.38 -4.00
CA GLN A 180 -0.53 -3.79 -4.31
C GLN A 180 -1.47 -4.42 -5.36
N PRO A 181 -2.82 -4.24 -5.32
CA PRO A 181 -3.71 -4.86 -6.33
C PRO A 181 -3.54 -4.34 -7.76
N ARG A 182 -2.77 -3.27 -7.97
CA ARG A 182 -2.48 -2.66 -9.29
C ARG A 182 -1.03 -2.84 -9.72
N ALA A 183 -0.18 -3.34 -8.83
CA ALA A 183 1.25 -3.48 -9.02
C ALA A 183 1.68 -4.95 -9.22
N ALA A 184 0.71 -5.88 -9.18
CA ALA A 184 0.88 -7.32 -9.41
C ALA A 184 0.52 -7.70 -10.85
#